data_AF-A0A957R061-F1
#
_entry.id   AF-A0A957R061-F1
#
_cell.length_a   1.000
_cell.length_b   1.000
_cell.length_c   1.000
_cell.angle_alpha   90.00
_cell.angle_beta   90.00
_cell.angle_gamma   90.00
#
_symmetry.space_group_name_H-M   'P 1'
#
loop_
_entity.id
_entity.type
_entity.pdbx_description
1 polymer ?
#
loop_
_entity_poly.entity_id
_entity_poly.type
_entity_poly.pdbx_seq_one_letter_code
_entity_poly.pdbx_strand_id
1 'polypeptide(L)'
;DGTQEGYDIELTRAISRAVSIPVIASGGAGRLDHFAAALTLGEADAALVASLFHYRQMRIADVKEYLAAQGIPVRQVEPGPVTVRSANPLKFDDKGLITAIVQDNQTKQVLMVAWMNELALARTEATGEA
;
A
#
# COMPACT_ATOMS: atom_id res chain seq x y z
N ASP A 1 13.78 -14.74 -9.57
CA ASP A 1 12.43 -14.28 -9.20
C ASP A 1 11.63 -15.47 -8.66
N GLY A 2 10.70 -15.25 -7.72
CA GLY A 2 9.83 -16.29 -7.15
C GLY A 2 10.44 -17.22 -6.08
N THR A 3 11.73 -17.09 -5.75
CA THR A 3 12.43 -17.96 -4.76
C THR A 3 12.02 -17.66 -3.32
N GLN A 4 11.55 -16.44 -3.02
CA GLN A 4 11.28 -15.96 -1.67
C GLN A 4 12.51 -15.99 -0.73
N GLU A 5 13.72 -16.09 -1.29
CA GLU A 5 14.99 -16.18 -0.53
C GLU A 5 15.66 -14.83 -0.28
N GLY A 6 15.16 -13.75 -0.87
CA GLY A 6 15.78 -12.43 -0.80
C GLY A 6 15.88 -11.76 -2.16
N TYR A 7 16.11 -10.45 -2.14
CA TYR A 7 16.57 -9.73 -3.33
C TYR A 7 18.05 -10.06 -3.59
N ASP A 8 18.48 -9.92 -4.83
CA ASP A 8 19.92 -10.02 -5.17
C ASP A 8 20.64 -8.73 -4.72
N ILE A 9 21.22 -8.77 -3.52
CA ILE A 9 21.84 -7.60 -2.87
C ILE A 9 23.09 -7.14 -3.61
N GLU A 10 23.92 -8.06 -4.11
CA GLU A 10 25.16 -7.72 -4.80
C GLU A 10 24.86 -7.05 -6.14
N LEU A 11 23.94 -7.63 -6.90
CA LEU A 11 23.49 -7.06 -8.17
C LEU A 11 22.84 -5.69 -7.96
N THR A 12 21.92 -5.60 -7.00
CA THR A 12 21.22 -4.34 -6.69
C THR A 12 22.21 -3.24 -6.34
N ARG A 13 23.16 -3.51 -5.42
CA ARG A 13 24.20 -2.55 -5.03
C ARG A 13 25.08 -2.13 -6.20
N ALA A 14 25.50 -3.09 -7.02
CA ALA A 14 26.34 -2.81 -8.18
C ALA A 14 25.64 -1.84 -9.15
N ILE A 15 24.34 -2.06 -9.40
CA ILE A 15 23.54 -1.18 -10.26
C ILE A 15 23.31 0.18 -9.59
N SER A 16 22.84 0.21 -8.34
CA SER A 16 22.59 1.44 -7.59
C SER A 16 23.79 2.38 -7.56
N ARG A 17 25.01 1.85 -7.45
CA ARG A 17 26.24 2.65 -7.47
C ARG A 17 26.70 3.05 -8.87
N ALA A 18 26.25 2.35 -9.91
CA ALA A 18 26.65 2.60 -11.28
C ALA A 18 25.79 3.67 -11.98
N VAL A 19 24.60 3.97 -11.46
CA VAL A 19 23.65 4.90 -12.09
C VAL A 19 23.24 6.02 -11.14
N SER A 20 22.85 7.16 -11.70
CA SER A 20 22.33 8.30 -10.95
C SER A 20 20.81 8.38 -10.91
N ILE A 21 20.12 7.42 -11.53
CA ILE A 21 18.66 7.33 -11.54
C ILE A 21 18.18 6.40 -10.43
N PRO A 22 16.96 6.60 -9.88
CA PRO A 22 16.45 5.72 -8.84
C PRO A 22 16.36 4.26 -9.28
N VAL A 23 16.79 3.34 -8.41
CA VAL A 23 16.79 1.90 -8.63
C VAL A 23 15.74 1.22 -7.76
N ILE A 24 14.94 0.35 -8.37
CA ILE A 24 13.94 -0.45 -7.69
C ILE A 24 14.41 -1.89 -7.62
N ALA A 25 14.67 -2.41 -6.41
CA ALA A 25 14.90 -3.83 -6.20
C ALA A 25 13.61 -4.60 -6.44
N SER A 26 13.63 -5.62 -7.31
CA SER A 26 12.44 -6.37 -7.71
C SER A 26 12.73 -7.86 -7.82
N GLY A 27 11.83 -8.68 -7.26
CA GLY A 27 11.87 -10.14 -7.34
C GLY A 27 12.67 -10.80 -6.20
N GLY A 28 12.08 -11.82 -5.59
CA GLY A 28 12.75 -12.67 -4.59
C GLY A 28 12.42 -12.38 -3.11
N ALA A 29 11.69 -11.32 -2.78
CA ALA A 29 11.27 -11.06 -1.40
C ALA A 29 10.37 -12.18 -0.83
N GLY A 30 10.58 -12.49 0.45
CA GLY A 30 9.87 -13.55 1.20
C GLY A 30 9.65 -13.19 2.67
N ARG A 31 10.56 -12.42 3.25
CA ARG A 31 10.55 -12.01 4.67
C ARG A 31 10.75 -10.50 4.82
N LEU A 32 10.37 -9.96 5.97
CA LEU A 32 10.45 -8.52 6.29
C LEU A 32 11.88 -7.97 6.18
N ASP A 33 12.88 -8.74 6.63
CA ASP A 33 14.29 -8.35 6.58
C ASP A 33 14.85 -8.28 5.15
N HIS A 34 14.25 -8.98 4.18
CA HIS A 34 14.65 -8.87 2.78
C HIS A 34 14.46 -7.43 2.26
N PHE A 35 13.40 -6.75 2.70
CA PHE A 35 13.15 -5.34 2.34
C PHE A 35 14.20 -4.41 2.96
N ALA A 36 14.52 -4.61 4.24
CA ALA A 36 15.57 -3.82 4.89
C ALA A 36 16.92 -4.03 4.22
N ALA A 37 17.27 -5.28 3.88
CA ALA A 37 18.51 -5.59 3.17
C ALA A 37 18.58 -4.91 1.80
N ALA A 38 17.50 -4.91 1.01
CA ALA A 38 17.49 -4.23 -0.29
C ALA A 38 17.69 -2.71 -0.18
N LEU A 39 17.05 -2.07 0.79
CA LEU A 39 17.11 -0.62 0.97
C LEU A 39 18.42 -0.14 1.63
N THR A 40 19.08 -0.99 2.43
CA THR A 40 20.31 -0.63 3.15
C THR A 40 21.55 -1.21 2.49
N LEU A 41 21.66 -2.54 2.46
CA LEU A 41 22.79 -3.24 1.88
C LEU A 41 22.77 -3.15 0.36
N GLY A 42 21.60 -3.30 -0.26
CA GLY A 42 21.43 -3.21 -1.71
C GLY A 42 21.47 -1.78 -2.24
N GLU A 43 21.36 -0.77 -1.37
CA GLU A 43 21.33 0.65 -1.76
C GLU A 43 20.24 0.96 -2.80
N ALA A 44 19.13 0.22 -2.81
CA ALA A 44 17.99 0.53 -3.65
C ALA A 44 17.17 1.69 -3.08
N ASP A 45 16.62 2.52 -3.95
CA ASP A 45 15.70 3.60 -3.57
C ASP A 45 14.31 3.08 -3.23
N ALA A 46 13.91 1.95 -3.82
CA ALA A 46 12.64 1.30 -3.56
C ALA A 46 12.72 -0.23 -3.69
N ALA A 47 11.75 -0.90 -3.09
CA ALA A 47 11.60 -2.35 -3.16
C ALA A 47 10.19 -2.72 -3.66
N LEU A 48 10.12 -3.63 -4.64
CA LEU A 48 8.89 -4.11 -5.26
C LEU A 48 8.66 -5.59 -4.93
N VAL A 49 7.44 -5.91 -4.51
CA VAL A 49 6.97 -7.28 -4.34
C VAL A 49 5.55 -7.42 -4.87
N ALA A 50 5.28 -8.53 -5.57
CA ALA A 50 3.97 -8.81 -6.15
C ALA A 50 3.27 -9.99 -5.46
N SER A 51 3.89 -11.17 -5.46
CA SER A 51 3.26 -12.43 -5.04
C SER A 51 2.80 -12.44 -3.58
N LEU A 52 3.63 -11.94 -2.64
CA LEU A 52 3.29 -11.93 -1.21
C LEU A 52 2.02 -11.13 -0.90
N PHE A 53 1.77 -10.03 -1.63
CA PHE A 53 0.57 -9.21 -1.44
C PHE A 53 -0.64 -9.79 -2.16
N HIS A 54 -0.48 -10.36 -3.35
CA HIS A 54 -1.58 -11.00 -4.07
C HIS A 54 -2.15 -12.20 -3.31
N TYR A 55 -1.28 -12.99 -2.66
CA TYR A 55 -1.69 -14.14 -1.86
C TYR A 55 -1.95 -13.82 -0.38
N ARG A 56 -1.98 -12.52 -0.01
CA ARG A 56 -2.23 -12.04 1.36
C ARG A 56 -1.33 -12.68 2.42
N GLN A 57 -0.11 -13.04 2.05
CA GLN A 57 0.88 -13.66 2.96
C GLN A 57 1.58 -12.61 3.83
N MET A 58 1.48 -11.33 3.46
CA MET A 58 2.08 -10.20 4.17
C MET A 58 1.22 -8.96 3.95
N ARG A 59 1.09 -8.07 4.94
CA ARG A 59 0.41 -6.78 4.75
C ARG A 59 1.44 -5.69 4.45
N ILE A 60 1.05 -4.69 3.66
CA ILE A 60 1.87 -3.50 3.42
C ILE A 60 2.20 -2.78 4.74
N ALA A 61 1.24 -2.77 5.69
CA ALA A 61 1.44 -2.21 7.02
C ALA A 61 2.60 -2.89 7.77
N ASP A 62 2.65 -4.23 7.78
CA ASP A 62 3.71 -4.99 8.48
C ASP A 62 5.11 -4.65 7.97
N VAL A 63 5.25 -4.50 6.64
CA VAL A 63 6.52 -4.10 6.01
C VAL A 63 6.91 -2.69 6.46
N LYS A 64 5.97 -1.75 6.44
CA LYS A 64 6.23 -0.35 6.81
C LYS A 64 6.55 -0.19 8.29
N GLU A 65 5.82 -0.87 9.16
CA GLU A 65 6.08 -0.87 10.61
C GLU A 65 7.46 -1.45 10.91
N TYR A 66 7.81 -2.57 10.27
CA TYR A 66 9.12 -3.18 10.41
C TYR A 66 10.25 -2.24 9.96
N LEU A 67 10.15 -1.66 8.76
CA LEU A 67 11.17 -0.74 8.24
C LEU A 67 11.32 0.50 9.12
N ALA A 68 10.21 1.07 9.61
CA ALA A 68 10.24 2.19 10.53
C ALA A 68 10.91 1.83 11.86
N ALA A 69 10.65 0.63 12.41
CA ALA A 69 11.30 0.14 13.61
C ALA A 69 12.81 -0.09 13.43
N GLN A 70 13.27 -0.33 12.20
CA GLN A 70 14.70 -0.39 11.83
C GLN A 70 15.32 1.00 11.57
N GLY A 71 14.56 2.09 11.72
CA GLY A 71 15.02 3.45 11.44
C GLY A 71 15.11 3.80 9.95
N ILE A 72 14.55 2.96 9.07
CA ILE A 72 14.48 3.23 7.63
C ILE A 72 13.29 4.16 7.37
N PRO A 73 13.50 5.36 6.78
CA PRO A 73 12.43 6.30 6.52
C PRO A 73 11.39 5.70 5.55
N VAL A 74 10.16 5.57 6.03
CA VAL A 74 9.03 5.10 5.22
C VAL A 74 7.80 5.93 5.51
N ARG A 75 6.99 6.16 4.48
CA ARG A 75 5.72 6.89 4.62
C ARG A 75 4.74 6.06 5.45
N GLN A 76 4.52 6.50 6.69
CA GLN A 76 3.46 5.99 7.55
C GLN A 76 2.10 6.26 6.92
N VAL A 77 1.19 5.30 7.08
CA VAL A 77 -0.22 5.50 6.75
C VAL A 77 -0.93 5.50 8.09
N GLU A 78 -1.11 6.68 8.66
CA GLU A 78 -2.01 6.79 9.81
C GLU A 78 -3.43 6.58 9.29
N PRO A 79 -4.20 5.62 9.84
CA PRO A 79 -5.63 5.61 9.61
C PRO A 79 -6.19 6.88 10.28
N GLY A 80 -6.40 7.91 9.47
CA GLY A 80 -7.09 9.10 9.91
C GLY A 80 -8.51 8.70 10.38
N PRO A 81 -9.09 9.41 11.36
CA PRO A 81 -10.44 9.12 11.80
C PRO A 81 -11.41 9.24 10.62
N VAL A 82 -12.03 8.12 10.26
CA VAL A 82 -13.09 8.09 9.26
C VAL A 82 -14.31 8.73 9.91
N THR A 83 -14.54 10.01 9.60
CA THR A 83 -15.73 10.71 10.07
C THR A 83 -16.78 10.62 9.00
N VAL A 84 -17.74 9.71 9.19
CA VAL A 84 -18.91 9.63 8.33
C VAL A 84 -19.88 10.72 8.74
N ARG A 85 -20.17 11.65 7.84
CA ARG A 85 -21.21 12.67 8.03
C ARG A 85 -22.27 12.44 6.98
N SER A 86 -23.47 12.09 7.43
CA SER A 86 -24.65 12.08 6.57
C SER A 86 -25.51 13.28 6.88
N ALA A 87 -25.68 14.19 5.91
CA ALA A 87 -26.57 15.34 6.05
C ALA A 87 -28.03 14.98 5.75
N ASN A 88 -28.31 13.82 5.14
CA ASN A 88 -29.62 13.33 4.72
C ASN A 88 -29.61 11.81 4.55
N PRO A 89 -30.74 11.10 4.69
CA PRO A 89 -30.79 9.67 4.38
C PRO A 89 -30.32 9.41 2.94
N LEU A 90 -29.36 8.50 2.81
CA LEU A 90 -28.82 8.09 1.51
C LEU A 90 -29.93 7.40 0.70
N LYS A 91 -30.05 7.76 -0.58
CA LYS A 91 -31.07 7.22 -1.49
C LYS A 91 -30.46 6.17 -2.38
N PHE A 92 -30.78 4.91 -2.10
CA PHE A 92 -30.43 3.80 -2.98
C PHE A 92 -31.35 3.78 -4.21
N ASP A 93 -30.82 3.35 -5.35
CA ASP A 93 -31.60 3.09 -6.55
C ASP A 93 -32.42 1.78 -6.42
N ASP A 94 -33.17 1.44 -7.46
CA ASP A 94 -34.00 0.22 -7.49
C ASP A 94 -33.19 -1.08 -7.41
N LYS A 95 -31.85 -1.01 -7.55
CA LYS A 95 -30.92 -2.13 -7.42
C LYS A 95 -30.24 -2.16 -6.05
N GLY A 96 -30.61 -1.26 -5.14
CA GLY A 96 -29.99 -1.16 -3.82
C GLY A 96 -28.58 -0.59 -3.86
N LEU A 97 -28.27 0.30 -4.82
CA LEU A 97 -26.96 0.92 -4.99
C LEU A 97 -26.99 2.43 -4.75
N ILE A 98 -25.91 2.96 -4.19
CA ILE A 98 -25.59 4.40 -4.14
C ILE A 98 -24.31 4.67 -4.91
N THR A 99 -24.23 5.85 -5.53
CA THR A 99 -22.96 6.33 -6.10
C THR A 99 -22.04 6.79 -4.97
N ALA A 100 -20.81 6.27 -4.96
CA ALA A 100 -19.75 6.64 -4.05
C ALA A 100 -18.63 7.36 -4.80
N ILE A 101 -18.16 8.47 -4.25
CA ILE A 101 -17.04 9.24 -4.80
C ILE A 101 -15.95 9.30 -3.73
N VAL A 102 -14.78 8.76 -4.04
CA VAL A 102 -13.59 8.88 -3.22
C VAL A 102 -12.78 10.06 -3.74
N GLN A 103 -12.46 11.01 -2.87
CA GLN A 103 -11.70 12.20 -3.22
C GLN A 103 -10.56 12.44 -2.24
N ASP A 104 -9.50 13.06 -2.72
CA ASP A 104 -8.44 13.57 -1.86
C ASP A 104 -8.99 14.70 -0.96
N ASN A 105 -8.70 14.63 0.34
CA ASN A 105 -9.30 15.55 1.30
C ASN A 105 -8.77 16.99 1.15
N GLN A 106 -7.53 17.17 0.72
CA GLN A 106 -6.91 18.50 0.61
C GLN A 106 -7.24 19.16 -0.73
N THR A 107 -7.03 18.44 -1.82
CA THR A 107 -7.14 18.96 -3.20
C THR A 107 -8.55 18.86 -3.76
N LYS A 108 -9.42 18.04 -3.15
CA LYS A 108 -10.76 17.70 -3.66
C LYS A 108 -10.74 16.99 -5.01
N GLN A 109 -9.59 16.46 -5.43
CA GLN A 109 -9.48 15.65 -6.63
C GLN A 109 -10.26 14.35 -6.46
N VAL A 110 -11.14 14.03 -7.41
CA VAL A 110 -11.80 12.72 -7.46
C VAL A 110 -10.77 11.66 -7.81
N LEU A 111 -10.59 10.71 -6.91
CA LEU A 111 -9.69 9.56 -7.07
C LEU A 111 -10.44 8.36 -7.67
N MET A 112 -11.72 8.21 -7.32
CA MET A 112 -12.55 7.09 -7.76
C MET A 112 -14.04 7.46 -7.74
N VAL A 113 -14.79 6.89 -8.69
CA VAL A 113 -16.26 6.82 -8.66
C VAL A 113 -16.65 5.33 -8.70
N ALA A 114 -17.50 4.92 -7.78
CA ALA A 114 -17.94 3.54 -7.62
C ALA A 114 -19.43 3.48 -7.25
N TRP A 115 -19.98 2.27 -7.17
CA TRP A 115 -21.30 2.01 -6.59
C TRP A 115 -21.14 1.15 -5.34
N MET A 116 -21.90 1.46 -4.29
CA MET A 116 -21.90 0.72 -3.03
C MET A 116 -23.31 0.27 -2.70
N ASN A 117 -23.45 -0.94 -2.17
CA ASN A 117 -24.67 -1.39 -1.49
C ASN A 117 -24.59 -1.09 0.01
N GLU A 118 -25.66 -1.36 0.76
CA GLU A 118 -25.70 -1.13 2.21
C GLU A 118 -24.56 -1.81 2.98
N LEU A 119 -24.20 -3.04 2.58
CA LEU A 119 -23.14 -3.83 3.21
C LEU A 119 -21.75 -3.19 3.02
N ALA A 120 -21.44 -2.79 1.79
CA ALA A 120 -20.20 -2.09 1.47
C ALA A 120 -20.12 -0.74 2.22
N LEU A 121 -21.24 0.00 2.24
CA LEU A 121 -21.32 1.27 2.96
C LEU A 121 -21.02 1.07 4.45
N ALA A 122 -21.73 0.16 5.12
CA ALA A 122 -21.53 -0.11 6.53
C ALA A 122 -20.08 -0.53 6.86
N ARG A 123 -19.43 -1.28 5.96
CA ARG A 123 -18.02 -1.63 6.12
C ARG A 123 -17.11 -0.41 6.03
N THR A 124 -17.31 0.45 5.03
CA THR A 124 -16.53 1.68 4.90
C THR A 124 -16.74 2.62 6.08
N GLU A 125 -17.95 2.70 6.62
CA GLU A 125 -18.22 3.50 7.83
C GLU A 125 -17.47 2.95 9.06
N ALA A 126 -17.39 1.63 9.20
CA ALA A 126 -16.74 0.98 10.33
C ALA A 126 -15.21 0.94 10.23
N THR A 127 -14.66 0.77 9.03
CA THR A 127 -13.23 0.46 8.83
C THR A 127 -12.48 1.43 7.93
N GLY A 128 -13.17 2.26 7.15
CA GLY A 128 -12.57 3.07 6.09
C GLY A 128 -12.17 2.29 4.84
N GLU A 129 -12.50 1.00 4.76
CA GLU A 129 -12.23 0.15 3.60
C GLU A 129 -13.49 0.06 2.71
N ALA A 130 -13.31 0.22 1.39
CA ALA A 130 -14.35 -0.02 0.39
C ALA A 130 -14.42 -1.50 -0.05
#